data_AF-A0A0C2THY0-F1
#
_entry.id   AF-A0A0C2THY0-F1
#
_cell.length_a   1.000
_cell.length_b   1.000
_cell.length_c   1.000
_cell.angle_alpha   90.00
_cell.angle_beta   90.00
_cell.angle_gamma   90.00
#
_symmetry.space_group_name_H-M   'P 1'
#
loop_
_entity.id
_entity.type
_entity.pdbx_description
1 polymer ?
#
loop_
_entity_poly.entity_id
_entity_poly.type
_entity_poly.pdbx_seq_one_letter_code
_entity_poly.pdbx_strand_id
1 'polypeptide(L)'
;MRLESVWIGMTATIYTLAIAMSSFRLIHRYRTKQYYWDDWGVAGCVICNVIIFVVLCIQREFPIEDVNEMNQVQCWLLWFCVSSSPWTSRLSIAFSVLRLIKFGIWRRRLTIAVIVVFTLGWMLSLVDHLIECNIKKPRQLDCSTRVANVVLFTVYVIGDACLLYIPLHLLRNLRLQRGTRFMIRVTFSVSGISTVATFVNAIAKFYEGPGSDIFVQSTSILKAPIALIACSLIVVIPCVYRLFKREEDWVRSFTMNMDVLDARSATASVVDLPERVVVRNRSFPEYLFGFHGEALHKEGSCIHGRAATV
;
A
#
# COMPACT_ATOMS: atom_id res chain seq x y z
N MET A 1 -33.74 -10.74 -0.40
CA MET A 1 -34.10 -9.34 -0.73
C MET A 1 -33.53 -8.26 0.20
N ARG A 2 -34.01 -8.02 1.45
CA ARG A 2 -33.44 -6.89 2.25
C ARG A 2 -31.96 -7.05 2.58
N LEU A 3 -31.50 -8.26 2.91
CA LEU A 3 -30.11 -8.50 3.32
C LEU A 3 -29.11 -8.32 2.16
N GLU A 4 -29.47 -8.78 0.96
CA GLU A 4 -28.62 -8.70 -0.24
C GLU A 4 -28.41 -7.25 -0.68
N SER A 5 -29.48 -6.44 -0.70
CA SER A 5 -29.38 -5.01 -1.03
C SER A 5 -28.48 -4.25 -0.04
N VAL A 6 -28.56 -4.60 1.25
CA VAL A 6 -27.71 -4.00 2.29
C VAL A 6 -26.25 -4.41 2.10
N TRP A 7 -25.98 -5.69 1.85
CA TRP A 7 -24.63 -6.20 1.62
C TRP A 7 -23.97 -5.59 0.38
N ILE A 8 -24.70 -5.45 -0.72
CA ILE A 8 -24.22 -4.82 -1.95
C ILE A 8 -23.90 -3.34 -1.70
N GLY A 9 -24.79 -2.60 -1.03
CA GLY A 9 -24.57 -1.20 -0.69
C GLY A 9 -23.34 -0.99 0.21
N MET A 10 -23.15 -1.85 1.21
CA MET A 10 -21.96 -1.83 2.08
C MET A 10 -20.69 -2.13 1.28
N THR A 11 -20.71 -3.14 0.41
CA THR A 11 -19.55 -3.48 -0.41
C THR A 11 -19.19 -2.32 -1.35
N ALA A 12 -20.18 -1.76 -2.05
CA ALA A 12 -19.97 -0.63 -2.95
C ALA A 12 -19.36 0.58 -2.24
N THR A 13 -19.84 0.94 -1.05
CA THR A 13 -19.28 2.06 -0.27
C THR A 13 -17.84 1.81 0.19
N ILE A 14 -17.49 0.57 0.55
CA ILE A 14 -16.12 0.22 0.93
C ILE A 14 -15.18 0.32 -0.28
N TYR A 15 -15.60 -0.15 -1.46
CA TYR A 15 -14.82 -0.03 -2.69
C TYR A 15 -14.61 1.42 -3.12
N THR A 16 -15.66 2.24 -3.11
CA THR A 16 -15.53 3.66 -3.49
C THR A 16 -14.61 4.41 -2.53
N LEU A 17 -14.71 4.16 -1.23
CA LEU A 17 -13.82 4.72 -0.23
C LEU A 17 -12.36 4.27 -0.44
N ALA A 18 -12.14 2.98 -0.72
CA ALA A 18 -10.83 2.42 -0.99
C ALA A 18 -10.16 3.05 -2.23
N ILE A 19 -10.93 3.19 -3.32
CA ILE A 19 -10.47 3.81 -4.57
C ILE A 19 -10.16 5.29 -4.33
N ALA A 20 -11.05 6.03 -3.67
CA ALA A 20 -10.85 7.45 -3.38
C ALA A 20 -9.58 7.73 -2.55
N MET A 21 -9.38 6.99 -1.45
CA MET A 21 -8.18 7.15 -0.61
C MET A 21 -6.89 6.79 -1.34
N SER A 22 -6.93 5.79 -2.23
CA SER A 22 -5.77 5.34 -2.98
C SER A 22 -5.41 6.27 -4.13
N SER A 23 -6.43 6.81 -4.80
CA SER A 23 -6.27 7.89 -5.78
C SER A 23 -5.68 9.13 -5.13
N PHE A 24 -6.17 9.53 -3.94
CA PHE A 24 -5.58 10.63 -3.18
C PHE A 24 -4.09 10.38 -2.86
N ARG A 25 -3.74 9.16 -2.41
CA ARG A 25 -2.35 8.77 -2.18
C ARG A 25 -1.51 8.89 -3.47
N LEU A 26 -2.02 8.40 -4.60
CA LEU A 26 -1.32 8.47 -5.89
C LEU A 26 -1.11 9.92 -6.32
N ILE A 27 -2.17 10.74 -6.29
CA ILE A 27 -2.14 12.15 -6.68
C ILE A 27 -1.17 12.93 -5.79
N HIS A 28 -1.19 12.70 -4.48
CA HIS A 28 -0.25 13.34 -3.57
C HIS A 28 1.20 13.02 -3.94
N ARG A 29 1.52 11.74 -4.18
CA ARG A 29 2.89 11.32 -4.58
C ARG A 29 3.27 11.81 -5.97
N TYR A 30 2.34 11.78 -6.91
CA TYR A 30 2.45 12.35 -8.26
C TYR A 30 2.89 13.82 -8.16
N ARG A 31 2.18 14.62 -7.36
CA ARG A 31 2.50 16.03 -7.14
C ARG A 31 3.85 16.25 -6.45
N THR A 32 4.29 15.33 -5.61
CA THR A 32 5.58 15.43 -4.92
C THR A 32 6.77 15.04 -5.83
N LYS A 33 6.53 14.69 -7.11
CA LYS A 33 7.54 14.24 -8.10
C LYS A 33 8.40 13.06 -7.63
N GLN A 34 7.85 12.21 -6.77
CA GLN A 34 8.55 11.05 -6.23
C GLN A 34 7.99 9.76 -6.81
N TYR A 35 8.04 9.62 -8.14
CA TYR A 35 7.64 8.37 -8.79
C TYR A 35 8.69 7.31 -8.56
N TYR A 36 8.27 6.22 -7.95
CA TYR A 36 9.11 5.05 -7.79
C TYR A 36 8.34 3.80 -8.21
N TRP A 37 9.07 2.70 -8.39
CA TRP A 37 8.51 1.37 -8.68
C TRP A 37 7.40 0.94 -7.69
N ASP A 38 7.38 1.50 -6.47
CA ASP A 38 6.31 1.31 -5.48
C ASP A 38 4.92 1.77 -5.97
N ASP A 39 4.86 2.88 -6.72
CA ASP A 39 3.58 3.48 -7.11
C ASP A 39 2.85 2.63 -8.17
N TRP A 40 3.58 1.82 -8.94
CA TRP A 40 3.01 0.83 -9.86
C TRP A 40 2.24 -0.27 -9.12
N GLY A 41 2.71 -0.69 -7.94
CA GLY A 41 2.00 -1.67 -7.11
C GLY A 41 0.65 -1.13 -6.64
N VAL A 42 0.61 0.12 -6.18
CA VAL A 42 -0.65 0.78 -5.78
C VAL A 42 -1.56 0.99 -6.98
N ALA A 43 -1.03 1.49 -8.10
CA ALA A 43 -1.80 1.69 -9.32
C ALA A 43 -2.43 0.38 -9.81
N GLY A 44 -1.66 -0.72 -9.85
CA GLY A 44 -2.18 -2.04 -10.18
C GLY A 44 -3.27 -2.51 -9.22
N CYS A 45 -3.11 -2.25 -7.92
CA CYS A 45 -4.13 -2.58 -6.91
C CYS A 45 -5.42 -1.77 -7.11
N VAL A 46 -5.32 -0.47 -7.43
CA VAL A 46 -6.46 0.40 -7.75
C VAL A 46 -7.17 -0.10 -9.01
N ILE A 47 -6.43 -0.41 -10.07
CA ILE A 47 -7.00 -0.95 -11.31
C ILE A 47 -7.75 -2.25 -11.04
N CYS A 48 -7.16 -3.19 -10.28
CA CYS A 48 -7.83 -4.42 -9.89
C CYS A 48 -9.13 -4.15 -9.12
N ASN A 49 -9.13 -3.21 -8.17
CA ASN A 49 -10.33 -2.88 -7.38
C ASN A 49 -11.41 -2.19 -8.23
N VAL A 50 -11.04 -1.33 -9.18
CA VAL A 50 -11.98 -0.73 -10.13
C VAL A 50 -12.61 -1.81 -11.01
N ILE A 51 -11.81 -2.75 -11.52
CA ILE A 51 -12.32 -3.88 -12.31
C ILE A 51 -13.31 -4.71 -11.50
N ILE A 52 -12.96 -5.08 -10.26
CA ILE A 52 -13.87 -5.84 -9.39
C ILE A 52 -15.17 -5.06 -9.16
N PHE A 53 -15.07 -3.76 -8.86
CA PHE A 53 -16.24 -2.91 -8.65
C PHE A 53 -17.16 -2.86 -9.88
N VAL A 54 -16.59 -2.70 -11.08
CA VAL A 54 -17.36 -2.69 -12.34
C VAL A 54 -18.04 -4.04 -12.58
N VAL A 55 -17.32 -5.15 -12.39
CA VAL A 55 -17.90 -6.51 -12.54
C VAL A 55 -19.06 -6.73 -11.57
N LEU A 56 -18.91 -6.31 -10.31
CA LEU A 56 -19.99 -6.40 -9.30
C LEU A 56 -21.21 -5.54 -9.66
N CYS A 57 -21.01 -4.36 -10.25
CA CYS A 57 -22.10 -3.52 -10.72
C CYS A 57 -22.85 -4.16 -11.90
N ILE A 58 -22.13 -4.73 -12.87
CA ILE A 58 -22.75 -5.40 -14.03
C ILE A 58 -23.53 -6.65 -13.59
N GLN A 59 -22.97 -7.47 -12.69
CA GLN A 59 -23.64 -8.67 -12.16
C GLN A 59 -24.93 -8.34 -11.41
N ARG A 60 -25.04 -7.13 -10.84
CA ARG A 60 -26.27 -6.67 -10.18
C ARG A 60 -27.38 -6.40 -11.17
N GLU A 61 -27.06 -5.86 -12.34
CA GLU A 61 -28.05 -5.47 -13.34
C GLU A 61 -28.57 -6.67 -14.16
N PHE A 62 -27.71 -7.67 -14.38
CA PHE A 62 -28.03 -8.84 -15.18
C PHE A 62 -27.83 -10.13 -14.38
N PRO A 63 -28.85 -10.62 -13.66
CA PRO A 63 -28.77 -11.91 -12.97
C PRO A 63 -28.55 -13.04 -13.98
N ILE A 64 -27.56 -13.88 -13.68
CA ILE A 64 -27.03 -14.94 -14.52
C ILE A 64 -28.06 -16.08 -14.63
N GLU A 65 -29.03 -15.98 -15.53
CA GLU A 65 -29.92 -17.11 -15.85
C GLU A 65 -29.52 -17.84 -17.14
N ASP A 66 -28.87 -17.17 -18.10
CA ASP A 66 -28.46 -17.79 -19.38
C ASP A 66 -27.03 -17.40 -19.80
N VAL A 67 -26.00 -18.14 -19.37
CA VAL A 67 -24.61 -17.82 -19.77
C VAL A 67 -23.70 -19.04 -19.89
N ASN A 68 -23.15 -19.29 -21.09
CA ASN A 68 -22.20 -20.38 -21.30
C ASN A 68 -20.77 -19.96 -21.69
N GLU A 69 -20.51 -18.69 -22.03
CA GLU A 69 -19.17 -18.26 -22.50
C GLU A 69 -18.72 -16.92 -21.88
N MET A 70 -19.58 -15.89 -21.93
CA MET A 70 -19.24 -14.53 -21.46
C MET A 70 -18.97 -14.46 -19.94
N ASN A 71 -19.53 -15.40 -19.18
CA ASN A 71 -19.25 -15.52 -17.74
C ASN A 71 -17.85 -16.04 -17.43
N GLN A 72 -17.24 -16.85 -18.31
CA GLN A 72 -15.95 -17.44 -18.00
C GLN A 72 -14.88 -16.36 -17.88
N VAL A 73 -14.78 -15.46 -18.86
CA VAL A 73 -13.80 -14.36 -18.84
C VAL A 73 -14.00 -13.46 -17.62
N GLN A 74 -15.25 -13.14 -17.27
CA GLN A 74 -15.56 -12.32 -16.09
C GLN A 74 -15.14 -13.00 -14.79
N CYS A 75 -15.40 -14.31 -14.64
CA CYS A 75 -14.95 -15.09 -13.49
C CYS A 75 -13.42 -15.12 -13.38
N TRP A 76 -12.72 -15.36 -14.49
CA TRP A 76 -11.26 -15.34 -14.54
C TRP A 76 -10.68 -13.99 -14.14
N LEU A 77 -11.22 -12.91 -14.69
CA LEU A 77 -10.80 -11.53 -14.42
C LEU A 77 -11.05 -11.17 -12.95
N LEU A 78 -12.25 -11.48 -12.42
CA LEU A 78 -12.60 -11.23 -11.04
C LEU A 78 -11.66 -11.97 -10.09
N TRP A 79 -11.44 -13.26 -10.34
CA TRP A 79 -10.54 -14.07 -9.54
C TRP A 79 -9.09 -13.55 -9.58
N PHE A 80 -8.58 -13.22 -10.77
CA PHE A 80 -7.24 -12.66 -10.94
C PHE A 80 -7.08 -11.35 -10.16
N CYS A 81 -8.06 -10.43 -10.26
CA CYS A 81 -8.03 -9.16 -9.57
C CYS A 81 -8.16 -9.30 -8.04
N VAL A 82 -9.05 -10.17 -7.57
CA VAL A 82 -9.26 -10.45 -6.13
C VAL A 82 -8.01 -11.07 -5.52
N SER A 83 -7.36 -11.99 -6.24
CA SER A 83 -6.09 -12.58 -5.79
C SER A 83 -4.95 -11.57 -5.81
N SER A 84 -4.79 -10.82 -6.91
CA SER A 84 -3.65 -9.90 -7.10
C SER A 84 -3.69 -8.66 -6.19
N SER A 85 -4.88 -8.19 -5.80
CA SER A 85 -5.00 -6.96 -4.99
C SER A 85 -4.29 -7.06 -3.62
N PRO A 86 -4.49 -8.11 -2.79
CA PRO A 86 -3.75 -8.31 -1.55
C PRO A 86 -2.23 -8.47 -1.70
N TRP A 87 -1.75 -9.07 -2.80
CA TRP A 87 -0.30 -9.22 -3.03
C TRP A 87 0.34 -7.89 -3.41
N THR A 88 -0.26 -7.18 -4.35
CA THR A 88 0.23 -5.88 -4.82
C THR A 88 0.22 -4.81 -3.72
N SER A 89 -0.79 -4.82 -2.85
CA SER A 89 -0.86 -3.91 -1.70
C SER A 89 0.30 -4.14 -0.70
N ARG A 90 0.62 -5.40 -0.40
CA ARG A 90 1.75 -5.77 0.47
C ARG A 90 3.09 -5.47 -0.15
N LEU A 91 3.26 -5.74 -1.45
CA LEU A 91 4.46 -5.35 -2.19
C LEU A 91 4.69 -3.84 -2.09
N SER A 92 3.63 -3.03 -2.20
CA SER A 92 3.75 -1.59 -2.03
C SER A 92 4.20 -1.19 -0.60
N ILE A 93 3.65 -1.85 0.43
CA ILE A 93 4.11 -1.63 1.81
C ILE A 93 5.59 -2.01 1.93
N ALA A 94 5.99 -3.15 1.38
CA ALA A 94 7.37 -3.65 1.40
C ALA A 94 8.35 -2.67 0.71
N PHE A 95 7.99 -2.13 -0.46
CA PHE A 95 8.79 -1.10 -1.14
C PHE A 95 8.85 0.21 -0.35
N SER A 96 7.73 0.62 0.26
CA SER A 96 7.71 1.79 1.15
C SER A 96 8.64 1.60 2.37
N VAL A 97 8.68 0.40 2.96
CA VAL A 97 9.63 0.06 4.05
C VAL A 97 11.07 0.03 3.55
N LEU A 98 11.32 -0.57 2.38
CA LEU A 98 12.65 -0.63 1.76
C LEU A 98 13.26 0.77 1.60
N ARG A 99 12.44 1.76 1.22
CA ARG A 99 12.86 3.17 1.08
C ARG A 99 13.21 3.83 2.40
N LEU A 100 12.60 3.40 3.51
CA LEU A 100 12.87 3.94 4.84
C LEU A 100 14.26 3.49 5.36
N ILE A 101 14.75 2.33 4.91
CA ILE A 101 16.01 1.74 5.34
C ILE A 101 17.17 2.33 4.52
N LYS A 102 17.65 3.51 4.90
CA LYS A 102 18.82 4.14 4.25
C LYS A 102 20.17 3.58 4.70
N PHE A 103 20.25 2.91 5.85
CA PHE A 103 21.51 2.49 6.47
C PHE A 103 21.44 1.02 6.92
N GLY A 104 22.04 0.12 6.14
CA GLY A 104 22.21 -1.30 6.50
C GLY A 104 22.10 -2.25 5.32
N ILE A 105 23.23 -2.72 4.82
CA ILE A 105 23.31 -3.66 3.69
C ILE A 105 22.55 -4.96 4.01
N TRP A 106 22.70 -5.49 5.22
CA TRP A 106 22.04 -6.73 5.63
C TRP A 106 20.51 -6.60 5.69
N ARG A 107 20.00 -5.49 6.26
CA ARG A 107 18.54 -5.24 6.36
C ARG A 107 17.92 -5.04 4.98
N ARG A 108 18.61 -4.31 4.11
CA ARG A 108 18.20 -4.13 2.70
C ARG A 108 18.10 -5.47 1.98
N ARG A 109 19.09 -6.36 2.14
CA ARG A 109 19.04 -7.72 1.56
C ARG A 109 17.86 -8.52 2.08
N LEU A 110 17.58 -8.46 3.39
CA LEU A 110 16.44 -9.17 3.98
C LEU A 110 15.09 -8.64 3.45
N THR A 111 14.90 -7.33 3.34
CA THR A 111 13.68 -6.76 2.74
C THR A 111 13.53 -7.14 1.27
N ILE A 112 14.62 -7.15 0.49
CA ILE A 112 14.60 -7.62 -0.90
C ILE A 112 14.21 -9.10 -0.96
N ALA A 113 14.77 -9.95 -0.10
CA ALA A 113 14.41 -11.36 -0.03
C ALA A 113 12.91 -11.56 0.28
N VAL A 114 12.36 -10.78 1.22
CA VAL A 114 10.92 -10.79 1.53
C VAL A 114 10.09 -10.39 0.31
N ILE A 115 10.46 -9.32 -0.41
CA ILE A 115 9.79 -8.92 -1.65
C ILE A 115 9.79 -10.05 -2.68
N VAL A 116 10.95 -10.70 -2.89
CA VAL A 116 11.07 -11.83 -3.83
C VAL A 116 10.18 -13.00 -3.42
N VAL A 117 10.15 -13.36 -2.14
CA VAL A 117 9.28 -14.42 -1.62
C VAL A 117 7.80 -14.06 -1.84
N PHE A 118 7.40 -12.81 -1.60
CA PHE A 118 6.03 -12.37 -1.88
C PHE A 118 5.69 -12.44 -3.37
N THR A 119 6.59 -12.00 -4.26
CA THR A 119 6.34 -12.09 -5.70
C THR A 119 6.25 -13.54 -6.17
N LEU A 120 7.11 -14.43 -5.65
CA LEU A 120 7.06 -15.86 -5.98
C LEU A 120 5.78 -16.50 -5.44
N GLY A 121 5.37 -16.18 -4.21
CA GLY A 121 4.12 -16.65 -3.63
C GLY A 121 2.90 -16.21 -4.42
N TRP A 122 2.90 -14.97 -4.93
CA TRP A 122 1.85 -14.49 -5.83
C TRP A 122 1.81 -15.28 -7.15
N MET A 123 2.96 -15.46 -7.81
CA MET A 123 3.04 -16.23 -9.06
C MET A 123 2.61 -17.69 -8.85
N LEU A 124 3.05 -18.33 -7.76
CA LEU A 124 2.62 -19.69 -7.40
C LEU A 124 1.11 -19.76 -7.15
N SER A 125 0.54 -18.76 -6.45
CA SER A 125 -0.91 -18.66 -6.26
C SER A 125 -1.64 -18.54 -7.58
N LEU A 126 -1.07 -17.81 -8.55
CA LEU A 126 -1.67 -17.65 -9.86
C LEU A 126 -1.64 -18.94 -10.67
N VAL A 127 -0.48 -19.60 -10.67
CA VAL A 127 -0.26 -20.87 -11.38
C VAL A 127 -1.13 -21.99 -10.82
N ASP A 128 -1.22 -22.13 -9.49
CA ASP A 128 -2.07 -23.14 -8.84
C ASP A 128 -3.51 -23.07 -9.37
N HIS A 129 -4.09 -21.87 -9.39
CA HIS A 129 -5.46 -21.72 -9.88
C HIS A 129 -5.59 -21.85 -11.40
N LEU A 130 -4.57 -21.43 -12.16
CA LEU A 130 -4.55 -21.64 -13.61
C LEU A 130 -4.62 -23.13 -13.96
N ILE A 131 -3.86 -23.96 -13.24
CA ILE A 131 -3.84 -25.41 -13.44
C ILE A 131 -5.18 -26.01 -12.97
N GLU A 132 -5.62 -25.68 -11.76
CA GLU A 132 -6.76 -26.39 -11.18
C GLU A 132 -8.09 -26.03 -11.87
N CYS A 133 -8.29 -24.76 -12.25
CA CYS A 133 -9.50 -24.36 -12.98
C CYS A 133 -9.52 -24.87 -14.43
N ASN A 134 -8.36 -25.18 -15.03
CA ASN A 134 -8.32 -25.77 -16.37
C ASN A 134 -8.64 -27.27 -16.33
N ILE A 135 -8.27 -27.97 -15.25
CA ILE A 135 -8.52 -29.40 -15.07
C ILE A 135 -9.93 -29.68 -14.52
N LYS A 136 -10.42 -28.86 -13.59
CA LYS A 136 -11.72 -29.02 -12.93
C LYS A 136 -12.65 -27.89 -13.39
N LYS A 137 -13.74 -28.27 -14.06
CA LYS A 137 -14.77 -27.41 -14.69
C LYS A 137 -14.80 -25.93 -14.22
N PRO A 138 -14.85 -24.94 -15.14
CA PRO A 138 -14.62 -23.51 -14.89
C PRO A 138 -15.73 -22.76 -14.12
N ARG A 139 -16.66 -23.46 -13.46
CA ARG A 139 -17.86 -22.84 -12.85
C ARG A 139 -17.75 -22.53 -11.36
N GLN A 140 -16.71 -22.99 -10.66
CA GLN A 140 -16.54 -22.70 -9.23
C GLN A 140 -15.42 -21.66 -9.01
N LEU A 141 -15.70 -20.68 -8.14
CA LEU A 141 -14.77 -19.62 -7.78
C LEU A 141 -13.60 -20.13 -6.90
N ASP A 142 -13.73 -21.33 -6.32
CA ASP A 142 -12.71 -22.01 -5.54
C ASP A 142 -12.18 -23.25 -6.27
N CYS A 143 -11.17 -23.05 -7.11
CA CYS A 143 -10.46 -24.15 -7.77
C CYS A 143 -9.25 -24.67 -6.96
N SER A 144 -8.87 -24.06 -5.83
CA SER A 144 -7.58 -24.37 -5.17
C SER A 144 -7.63 -25.58 -4.24
N THR A 145 -6.52 -26.34 -4.19
CA THR A 145 -6.36 -27.47 -3.27
C THR A 145 -6.21 -27.00 -1.81
N ARG A 146 -6.69 -27.80 -0.83
CA ARG A 146 -6.54 -27.46 0.60
C ARG A 146 -5.07 -27.25 1.00
N VAL A 147 -4.17 -28.05 0.43
CA VAL A 147 -2.72 -27.98 0.71
C VAL A 147 -2.14 -26.65 0.23
N ALA A 148 -2.46 -26.23 -1.00
CA ALA A 148 -2.01 -24.94 -1.53
C ALA A 148 -2.49 -23.78 -0.66
N ASN A 149 -3.77 -23.80 -0.24
CA ASN A 149 -4.34 -22.77 0.64
C ASN A 149 -3.61 -22.66 1.99
N VAL A 150 -3.26 -23.79 2.63
CA VAL A 150 -2.49 -23.79 3.88
C VAL A 150 -1.11 -23.17 3.67
N VAL A 151 -0.39 -23.61 2.63
CA VAL A 151 0.96 -23.12 2.33
C VAL A 151 0.94 -21.63 2.04
N LEU A 152 0.02 -21.17 1.19
CA LEU A 152 -0.19 -19.75 0.89
C LEU A 152 -0.47 -18.96 2.16
N PHE A 153 -1.37 -19.44 3.01
CA PHE A 153 -1.68 -18.82 4.29
C PHE A 153 -0.45 -18.70 5.20
N THR A 154 0.35 -19.75 5.33
CA THR A 154 1.59 -19.71 6.11
C THR A 154 2.58 -18.69 5.56
N VAL A 155 2.78 -18.66 4.24
CA VAL A 155 3.65 -17.67 3.58
C VAL A 155 3.15 -16.25 3.84
N TYR A 156 1.83 -16.03 3.83
CA TYR A 156 1.25 -14.72 4.15
C TYR A 156 1.55 -14.30 5.59
N VAL A 157 1.31 -15.17 6.58
CA VAL A 157 1.52 -14.83 7.99
C VAL A 157 2.99 -14.56 8.28
N ILE A 158 3.88 -15.41 7.76
CA ILE A 158 5.33 -15.23 7.94
C ILE A 158 5.78 -13.94 7.26
N GLY A 159 5.32 -13.69 6.03
CA GLY A 159 5.65 -12.47 5.29
C GLY A 159 5.20 -11.21 6.01
N ASP A 160 3.96 -11.16 6.51
CA ASP A 160 3.43 -10.02 7.27
C ASP A 160 4.21 -9.83 8.57
N ALA A 161 4.51 -10.93 9.29
CA ALA A 161 5.33 -10.87 10.49
C ALA A 161 6.73 -10.32 10.21
N CYS A 162 7.38 -10.74 9.12
CA CYS A 162 8.66 -10.20 8.69
C CYS A 162 8.58 -8.70 8.33
N LEU A 163 7.56 -8.30 7.57
CA LEU A 163 7.36 -6.89 7.19
C LEU A 163 7.15 -5.98 8.40
N LEU A 164 6.56 -6.50 9.48
CA LEU A 164 6.37 -5.79 10.73
C LEU A 164 7.63 -5.81 11.62
N TYR A 165 8.30 -6.95 11.68
CA TYR A 165 9.49 -7.13 12.51
C TYR A 165 10.66 -6.25 12.05
N ILE A 166 10.90 -6.13 10.75
CA ILE A 166 12.02 -5.34 10.18
C ILE A 166 12.02 -3.88 10.65
N PRO A 167 10.95 -3.08 10.45
CA PRO A 167 10.91 -1.70 10.89
C PRO A 167 10.89 -1.58 12.42
N LEU A 168 10.25 -2.52 13.13
CA LEU A 168 10.22 -2.54 14.60
C LEU A 168 11.62 -2.75 15.20
N HIS A 169 12.37 -3.71 14.67
CA HIS A 169 13.74 -3.98 15.09
C HIS A 169 14.68 -2.81 14.73
N LEU A 170 14.49 -2.17 13.58
CA LEU A 170 15.22 -0.96 13.20
C LEU A 170 15.03 0.18 14.20
N LEU A 171 13.81 0.38 14.70
CA LEU A 171 13.51 1.41 15.69
C LEU A 171 14.09 1.12 17.05
N ARG A 172 14.15 -0.15 17.47
CA ARG A 172 14.62 -0.49 18.82
C ARG A 172 16.08 -0.07 19.02
N ASN A 173 16.88 -0.11 17.96
CA ASN A 173 18.30 0.23 18.01
C ASN A 173 18.59 1.71 17.79
N LEU A 174 17.66 2.48 17.23
CA LEU A 174 17.84 3.90 16.97
C LEU A 174 17.03 4.69 17.98
N ARG A 175 17.67 5.55 18.80
CA ARG A 175 17.00 6.53 19.69
C ARG A 175 16.27 7.60 18.85
N LEU A 176 15.27 7.19 18.07
CA LEU A 176 14.54 8.02 17.13
C LEU A 176 13.56 8.96 17.81
N GLN A 177 13.45 10.15 17.23
CA GLN A 177 12.55 11.24 17.58
C GLN A 177 11.09 10.76 17.60
N ARG A 178 10.26 11.34 18.51
CA ARG A 178 8.89 10.89 18.81
C ARG A 178 8.00 10.67 17.58
N GLY A 179 8.19 11.43 16.49
CA GLY A 179 7.41 11.32 15.26
C GLY A 179 7.55 9.97 14.53
N THR A 180 8.75 9.40 14.45
CA THR A 180 8.97 8.12 13.74
C THR A 180 8.28 6.95 14.46
N ARG A 181 8.23 6.98 15.80
CA ARG A 181 7.55 5.96 16.61
C ARG A 181 6.04 5.90 16.36
N PHE A 182 5.43 7.02 16.00
CA PHE A 182 4.01 7.07 15.64
C PHE A 182 3.74 6.35 14.30
N MET A 183 4.55 6.63 13.28
CA MET A 183 4.38 6.03 11.95
C MET A 183 4.45 4.50 11.98
N ILE A 184 5.34 3.91 12.79
CA ILE A 184 5.41 2.45 12.89
C ILE A 184 4.23 1.85 13.65
N ARG A 185 3.74 2.49 14.71
CA ARG A 185 2.53 2.01 15.40
C ARG A 185 1.33 1.98 14.45
N VAL A 186 1.17 3.04 13.65
CA VAL A 186 0.14 3.11 12.61
C VAL A 186 0.32 2.00 11.58
N THR A 187 1.53 1.82 11.06
CA THR A 187 1.83 0.76 10.08
C THR A 187 1.49 -0.62 10.63
N PHE A 188 1.83 -0.88 11.89
CA PHE A 188 1.53 -2.15 12.56
C PHE A 188 0.03 -2.37 12.70
N SER A 189 -0.71 -1.38 13.21
CA SER A 189 -2.17 -1.47 13.35
C SER A 189 -2.86 -1.73 12.01
N VAL A 190 -2.42 -1.01 10.97
CA VAL A 190 -3.03 -1.07 9.64
C VAL A 190 -2.71 -2.39 8.94
N SER A 191 -1.47 -2.88 9.02
CA SER A 191 -1.11 -4.21 8.51
C SER A 191 -1.90 -5.30 9.23
N GLY A 192 -2.08 -5.18 10.56
CA GLY A 192 -2.87 -6.12 11.36
C GLY A 192 -4.30 -6.26 10.86
N ILE A 193 -4.96 -5.15 10.49
CA ILE A 193 -6.33 -5.18 9.92
C ILE A 193 -6.37 -6.01 8.64
N SER A 194 -5.39 -5.82 7.74
CA SER A 194 -5.31 -6.60 6.50
C SER A 194 -5.06 -8.08 6.78
N THR A 195 -4.16 -8.41 7.71
CA THR A 195 -3.88 -9.79 8.11
C THR A 195 -5.13 -10.45 8.71
N VAL A 196 -5.88 -9.77 9.57
CA VAL A 196 -7.16 -10.28 10.13
C VAL A 196 -8.17 -10.57 9.01
N ALA A 197 -8.32 -9.68 8.03
CA ALA A 197 -9.20 -9.93 6.89
C ALA A 197 -8.75 -11.18 6.10
N THR A 198 -7.44 -11.38 5.92
CA THR A 198 -6.92 -12.58 5.26
C THR A 198 -7.13 -13.85 6.09
N PHE A 199 -7.08 -13.73 7.42
CA PHE A 199 -7.29 -14.82 8.36
C PHE A 199 -8.75 -15.27 8.38
N VAL A 200 -9.70 -14.32 8.45
CA VAL A 200 -11.13 -14.60 8.36
C VAL A 200 -11.47 -15.32 7.05
N ASN A 201 -10.90 -14.85 5.93
CA ASN A 201 -11.07 -15.51 4.65
C ASN A 201 -10.48 -16.93 4.61
N ALA A 202 -9.34 -17.16 5.27
CA ALA A 202 -8.75 -18.49 5.37
C ALA A 202 -9.64 -19.43 6.19
N ILE A 203 -10.14 -18.97 7.35
CA ILE A 203 -11.09 -19.73 8.18
C ILE A 203 -12.36 -20.06 7.40
N ALA A 204 -12.90 -19.09 6.66
CA ALA A 204 -14.08 -19.29 5.82
C ALA A 204 -13.89 -20.49 4.86
N LYS A 205 -12.71 -20.61 4.24
CA LYS A 205 -12.38 -21.71 3.32
C LYS A 205 -12.24 -23.07 4.01
N PHE A 206 -11.92 -23.12 5.30
CA PHE A 206 -11.85 -24.38 6.06
C PHE A 206 -13.21 -24.81 6.64
N TYR A 207 -14.19 -23.93 6.65
CA TYR A 207 -15.49 -24.21 7.26
C TYR A 207 -16.42 -24.90 6.24
N GLU A 208 -16.78 -26.16 6.50
CA GLU A 208 -17.62 -26.99 5.60
C GLU A 208 -19.14 -26.94 5.93
N GLY A 209 -19.61 -25.90 6.61
CA GLY A 209 -21.03 -25.79 6.98
C GLY A 209 -21.97 -25.40 5.82
N PRO A 210 -23.30 -25.57 6.00
CA PRO A 210 -24.29 -25.08 5.04
C PRO A 210 -24.20 -23.57 4.90
N GLY A 211 -24.07 -23.06 3.66
CA GLY A 211 -23.90 -21.64 3.36
C GLY A 211 -22.45 -21.13 3.38
N SER A 212 -21.46 -22.02 3.52
CA SER A 212 -20.03 -21.70 3.46
C SER A 212 -19.63 -20.99 2.17
N ASP A 213 -20.16 -21.40 1.01
CA ASP A 213 -19.82 -20.81 -0.29
C ASP A 213 -20.08 -19.30 -0.35
N ILE A 214 -21.25 -18.85 0.12
CA ILE A 214 -21.64 -17.43 0.13
C ILE A 214 -20.72 -16.64 1.07
N PHE A 215 -20.38 -17.23 2.21
CA PHE A 215 -19.49 -16.61 3.19
C PHE A 215 -18.05 -16.48 2.67
N VAL A 216 -17.53 -17.52 2.01
CA VAL A 216 -16.20 -17.50 1.38
C VAL A 216 -16.14 -16.47 0.26
N GLN A 217 -17.17 -16.42 -0.60
CA GLN A 217 -17.23 -15.44 -1.68
C GLN A 217 -17.27 -14.01 -1.14
N SER A 218 -18.11 -13.77 -0.13
CA SER A 218 -18.27 -12.44 0.48
C SER A 218 -16.99 -11.96 1.16
N THR A 219 -16.32 -12.83 1.91
CA THR A 219 -15.05 -12.50 2.58
C THR A 219 -13.91 -12.30 1.56
N SER A 220 -13.90 -13.06 0.47
CA SER A 220 -12.92 -12.90 -0.60
C SER A 220 -13.04 -11.55 -1.30
N ILE A 221 -14.28 -11.11 -1.58
CA ILE A 221 -14.56 -9.80 -2.19
C ILE A 221 -14.14 -8.68 -1.24
N LEU A 222 -14.52 -8.72 0.04
CA LEU A 222 -14.21 -7.66 1.01
C LEU A 222 -12.72 -7.54 1.35
N LYS A 223 -11.95 -8.63 1.23
CA LYS A 223 -10.51 -8.65 1.52
C LYS A 223 -9.73 -7.69 0.62
N ALA A 224 -10.09 -7.56 -0.66
CA ALA A 224 -9.39 -6.71 -1.63
C ALA A 224 -9.42 -5.20 -1.27
N PRO A 225 -10.60 -4.57 -1.06
CA PRO A 225 -10.64 -3.16 -0.72
C PRO A 225 -10.08 -2.89 0.68
N ILE A 226 -10.22 -3.81 1.64
CA ILE A 226 -9.60 -3.67 2.98
C ILE A 226 -8.08 -3.58 2.86
N ALA A 227 -7.47 -4.45 2.03
CA ALA A 227 -6.02 -4.42 1.80
C ALA A 227 -5.58 -3.11 1.11
N LEU A 228 -6.39 -2.59 0.17
CA LEU A 228 -6.15 -1.32 -0.50
C LEU A 228 -6.26 -0.13 0.46
N ILE A 229 -7.30 -0.09 1.31
CA ILE A 229 -7.47 0.91 2.38
C ILE A 229 -6.26 0.88 3.31
N ALA A 230 -5.86 -0.30 3.78
CA ALA A 230 -4.73 -0.47 4.67
C ALA A 230 -3.44 0.06 4.04
N CYS A 231 -3.17 -0.30 2.79
CA CYS A 231 -2.02 0.22 2.06
C CYS A 231 -2.08 1.75 1.95
N SER A 232 -3.23 2.35 1.69
CA SER A 232 -3.35 3.81 1.53
C SER A 232 -3.24 4.59 2.85
N LEU A 233 -3.74 4.03 3.96
CA LEU A 233 -3.67 4.64 5.29
C LEU A 233 -2.22 4.89 5.75
N ILE A 234 -1.26 4.06 5.34
CA ILE A 234 0.15 4.23 5.72
C ILE A 234 0.75 5.57 5.25
N VAL A 235 0.22 6.15 4.16
CA VAL A 235 0.66 7.43 3.61
C VAL A 235 -0.26 8.56 4.01
N VAL A 236 -1.57 8.31 4.01
CA VAL A 236 -2.59 9.31 4.35
C VAL A 236 -2.44 9.76 5.80
N ILE A 237 -2.25 8.84 6.75
CA ILE A 237 -2.17 9.19 8.18
C ILE A 237 -0.98 10.13 8.47
N PRO A 238 0.27 9.85 8.04
CA PRO A 238 1.37 10.79 8.20
C PRO A 238 1.15 12.13 7.49
N CYS A 239 0.47 12.14 6.34
CA CYS A 239 0.16 13.37 5.60
C CYS A 239 -0.81 14.26 6.39
N VAL A 240 -1.92 13.67 6.85
CA VAL A 240 -2.93 14.33 7.67
C VAL A 240 -2.31 14.81 8.99
N TYR A 241 -1.51 13.97 9.64
CA TYR A 241 -0.79 14.35 10.86
C TYR A 241 0.15 15.55 10.64
N ARG A 242 0.87 15.60 9.50
CA ARG A 242 1.73 16.75 9.17
C ARG A 242 0.94 18.01 8.86
N LEU A 243 -0.26 17.88 8.27
CA LEU A 243 -1.13 19.00 7.99
C LEU A 243 -1.62 19.66 9.29
N PHE A 244 -2.15 18.86 10.22
CA PHE A 244 -2.61 19.35 11.53
C PHE A 244 -1.45 19.88 12.38
N LYS A 245 -0.31 19.19 12.41
CA LYS A 245 0.83 19.67 13.18
C LYS A 245 1.38 20.99 12.62
N ARG A 246 1.37 21.19 11.30
CA ARG A 246 1.78 22.46 10.70
C ARG A 246 0.87 23.60 11.15
N GLU A 247 -0.42 23.35 11.31
CA GLU A 247 -1.34 24.33 11.90
C GLU A 247 -1.01 24.58 13.37
N GLU A 248 -0.75 23.56 14.19
CA GLU A 248 -0.38 23.78 15.59
C GLU A 248 0.94 24.56 15.75
N ASP A 249 1.95 24.25 14.94
CA ASP A 249 3.23 24.96 14.94
C ASP A 249 3.05 26.40 14.39
N TRP A 250 2.15 26.61 13.42
CA TRP A 250 1.79 27.93 12.89
C TRP A 250 0.98 28.75 13.92
N VAL A 251 -0.02 28.16 14.57
CA VAL A 251 -0.84 28.77 15.62
C VAL A 251 0.03 29.14 16.83
N ARG A 252 0.97 28.27 17.24
CA ARG A 252 1.95 28.61 18.30
C ARG A 252 2.89 29.74 17.91
N SER A 253 3.31 29.81 16.64
CA SER A 253 4.10 30.93 16.14
C SER A 253 3.31 32.25 16.07
N PHE A 254 1.98 32.18 15.90
CA PHE A 254 1.10 33.34 15.96
C PHE A 254 0.84 33.82 17.40
N THR A 255 0.59 32.91 18.35
CA THR A 255 0.38 33.29 19.75
C THR A 255 1.63 33.89 20.39
N MET A 256 2.83 33.36 20.09
CA MET A 256 4.08 33.96 20.58
C MET A 256 4.35 35.36 20.03
N ASN A 257 3.92 35.67 18.80
CA ASN A 257 4.07 37.03 18.26
C ASN A 257 3.06 38.01 18.86
N MET A 258 1.84 37.56 19.20
CA MET A 258 0.87 38.43 19.89
C MET A 258 1.27 38.73 21.34
N ASP A 259 1.80 37.75 22.09
CA ASP A 259 2.26 37.99 23.47
C ASP A 259 3.49 38.92 23.53
N VAL A 260 4.39 38.85 22.53
CA VAL A 260 5.54 39.75 22.43
C VAL A 260 5.15 41.17 22.01
N LEU A 261 4.08 41.33 21.20
CA LEU A 261 3.54 42.64 20.84
C LEU A 261 2.78 43.29 22.01
N ASP A 262 2.08 42.51 22.84
CA ASP A 262 1.40 43.02 24.04
C ASP A 262 2.41 43.40 25.15
N ALA A 263 3.47 42.61 25.33
CA ALA A 263 4.57 42.95 26.23
C ALA A 263 5.39 44.18 25.79
N ARG A 264 5.53 44.42 24.47
CA ARG A 264 6.17 45.65 23.94
C ARG A 264 5.29 46.88 24.03
N SER A 265 3.96 46.72 23.95
CA SER A 265 3.01 47.82 24.19
C SER A 265 3.10 48.33 25.63
N ALA A 266 3.31 47.44 26.60
CA ALA A 266 3.45 47.81 28.01
C ALA A 266 4.84 48.38 28.40
N THR A 267 5.86 48.29 27.53
CA THR A 267 7.23 48.75 27.81
C THR A 267 7.70 49.91 26.94
N ALA A 268 6.83 50.49 26.10
CA ALA A 268 7.13 51.68 25.29
C ALA A 268 7.04 53.01 26.06
N SER A 269 7.26 53.00 27.39
CA SER A 269 7.62 54.20 28.14
C SER A 269 8.96 53.93 28.83
N VAL A 270 9.93 54.79 28.54
CA VAL A 270 11.28 54.82 29.11
C VAL A 270 12.24 53.78 28.50
N VAL A 271 13.13 54.25 27.62
CA VAL A 271 14.59 54.25 27.84
C VAL A 271 15.30 54.52 26.50
N ASP A 272 16.11 55.56 26.51
CA ASP A 272 17.01 56.02 25.45
C ASP A 272 18.10 55.01 25.05
N LEU A 273 18.52 55.13 23.78
CA LEU A 273 19.77 54.63 23.18
C LEU A 273 21.03 55.03 24.01
N PRO A 274 22.25 54.51 23.75
CA PRO A 274 22.69 53.64 22.64
C PRO A 274 23.63 52.48 23.09
N GLU A 275 23.99 51.57 22.18
CA GLU A 275 25.39 51.31 21.78
C GLU A 275 25.52 50.10 20.85
N ARG A 276 26.42 50.28 19.90
CA ARG A 276 26.68 49.53 18.69
C ARG A 276 27.47 48.24 19.02
N VAL A 277 26.90 47.06 18.80
CA VAL A 277 27.65 45.80 18.80
C VAL A 277 27.57 45.14 17.42
N VAL A 278 28.71 45.19 16.72
CA VAL A 278 28.98 44.46 15.49
C VAL A 278 29.17 42.98 15.84
N VAL A 279 28.19 42.13 15.53
CA VAL A 279 28.34 40.66 15.65
C VAL A 279 28.51 40.05 14.26
N ARG A 280 29.78 39.80 13.95
CA ARG A 280 30.39 38.73 13.15
C ARG A 280 29.41 37.76 12.45
N ASN A 281 29.31 37.93 11.12
CA ASN A 281 28.78 36.95 10.17
C ASN A 281 29.34 35.55 10.42
N ARG A 282 28.49 34.59 10.79
CA ARG A 282 28.75 33.15 10.57
C ARG A 282 28.10 32.75 9.26
N SER A 283 28.96 32.54 8.27
CA SER A 283 28.66 31.82 7.04
C SER A 283 28.00 30.48 7.35
N PHE A 284 26.77 30.33 6.85
CA PHE A 284 26.11 29.05 6.69
C PHE A 284 26.87 28.22 5.66
N PRO A 285 27.15 26.92 5.92
CA PRO A 285 27.61 26.03 4.87
C PRO A 285 26.44 25.72 3.93
N GLU A 286 26.61 26.12 2.67
CA GLU A 286 25.85 25.63 1.52
C GLU A 286 25.94 24.10 1.47
N TYR A 287 24.81 23.43 1.69
CA TYR A 287 24.67 22.03 1.30
C TYR A 287 24.46 21.99 -0.22
N LEU A 288 25.57 22.00 -0.93
CA LEU A 288 25.66 21.78 -2.37
C LEU A 288 25.30 20.31 -2.67
N PHE A 289 24.06 20.08 -3.11
CA PHE A 289 23.64 18.81 -3.70
C PHE A 289 24.18 18.75 -5.15
N GLY A 290 25.45 18.39 -5.29
CA GLY A 290 26.05 18.05 -6.58
C GLY A 290 25.62 16.65 -7.01
N PHE A 291 24.59 16.57 -7.84
CA PHE A 291 24.34 15.39 -8.67
C PHE A 291 25.27 15.47 -9.87
N HIS A 292 26.43 14.81 -9.78
CA HIS A 292 27.28 14.54 -10.92
C HIS A 292 26.55 13.51 -11.80
N GLY A 293 26.07 13.97 -12.96
CA GLY A 293 25.72 13.10 -14.05
C GLY A 293 27.01 12.54 -14.64
N GLU A 294 27.16 11.22 -14.61
CA GLU A 294 28.03 10.51 -15.56
C GLU A 294 27.13 9.97 -16.66
N ALA A 295 27.16 10.68 -17.78
CA ALA A 295 26.80 10.16 -19.08
C ALA A 295 27.90 9.19 -19.51
N LEU A 296 27.58 7.91 -19.62
CA LEU A 296 28.40 6.94 -20.35
C LEU A 296 27.69 6.59 -21.64
N HIS A 297 28.05 7.37 -22.65
CA HIS A 297 27.83 7.16 -24.06
C HIS A 297 29.11 6.53 -24.63
N LYS A 298 29.01 5.33 -25.20
CA LYS A 298 29.80 4.82 -26.35
C LYS A 298 29.29 3.43 -26.73
N GLU A 299 28.71 3.29 -27.92
CA GLU A 299 29.34 2.68 -29.11
C GLU A 299 29.72 1.21 -28.84
N GLY A 300 29.23 0.18 -29.52
CA GLY A 300 28.64 0.04 -30.83
C GLY A 300 29.15 -1.29 -31.39
N SER A 301 28.27 -2.16 -31.91
CA SER A 301 28.61 -3.14 -32.97
C SER A 301 27.40 -3.98 -33.37
N CYS A 302 26.89 -3.68 -34.56
CA CYS A 302 26.16 -4.58 -35.43
C CYS A 302 27.14 -5.60 -36.05
N ILE A 303 26.92 -6.91 -35.88
CA ILE A 303 27.27 -7.98 -36.83
C ILE A 303 26.26 -9.13 -36.58
N HIS A 304 25.24 -9.37 -37.42
CA HIS A 304 25.19 -10.19 -38.64
C HIS A 304 25.17 -11.73 -38.43
N GLY A 305 24.13 -12.37 -38.99
CA GLY A 305 24.03 -13.82 -39.29
C GLY A 305 23.32 -14.66 -38.22
N ARG A 306 22.50 -15.67 -38.52
CA ARG A 306 22.14 -16.33 -39.79
C ARG A 306 20.93 -17.25 -39.50
N ALA A 307 20.14 -17.48 -40.53
CA ALA A 307 19.02 -18.43 -40.59
C ALA A 307 19.42 -19.91 -40.40
N ALA A 308 18.49 -20.72 -39.91
CA ALA A 308 18.26 -22.15 -40.24
C ALA A 308 16.90 -22.53 -39.62
N THR A 309 15.79 -22.73 -40.36
CA THR A 309 15.36 -23.96 -41.03
C THR A 309 15.87 -25.26 -40.40
N VAL A 310 14.99 -25.97 -39.68
CA VAL A 310 14.45 -27.30 -40.01
C VAL A 310 13.03 -27.38 -39.46
#